data_AF-A0A524NHC8-F1
#
_entry.id   AF-A0A524NHC8-F1
#
_cell.length_a   1.000
_cell.length_b   1.000
_cell.length_c   1.000
_cell.angle_alpha   90.00
_cell.angle_beta   90.00
_cell.angle_gamma   90.00
#
_symmetry.space_group_name_H-M   'P 1'
#
loop_
_entity.id
_entity.type
_entity.pdbx_description
1 polymer ?
#
loop_
_entity_poly.entity_id
_entity_poly.type
_entity_poly.pdbx_seq_one_letter_code
_entity_poly.pdbx_strand_id
1 'polypeptide(L)'
;DYEAASVACFDCHSEEDAHAARLGPDCGLCHNPNGWNRWIFDHDVRTDYALRGRHAGLDCLACHTEPVDRTRYEKAGITLSSTCYACHADDDVHRGGFGRLCDRCHVTAGFRQVDAR
;
A
#
# COMPACT_ATOMS: atom_id res chain seq x y z
N ASP A 1 2.14 -7.55 -39.75
CA ASP A 1 2.60 -8.35 -38.60
C ASP A 1 1.93 -7.89 -37.32
N TYR A 2 0.95 -8.66 -36.86
CA TYR A 2 0.27 -8.47 -35.57
C TYR A 2 0.96 -9.24 -34.43
N GLU A 3 1.99 -10.04 -34.73
CA GLU A 3 2.67 -10.93 -33.78
C GLU A 3 3.62 -10.21 -32.80
N ALA A 4 3.87 -8.91 -32.99
CA ALA A 4 4.79 -8.13 -32.14
C ALA A 4 4.08 -7.18 -31.16
N ALA A 5 2.74 -7.16 -31.11
CA ALA A 5 2.02 -6.29 -30.19
C ALA A 5 2.17 -6.81 -28.75
N SER A 6 2.51 -5.92 -27.81
CA SER A 6 2.61 -6.29 -26.41
C SER A 6 1.26 -6.70 -25.84
N VAL A 7 1.29 -7.70 -24.95
CA VAL A 7 0.13 -8.17 -24.19
C VAL A 7 0.05 -7.56 -22.79
N ALA A 8 1.05 -6.77 -22.39
CA ALA A 8 1.02 -6.05 -21.12
C ALA A 8 0.00 -4.91 -21.21
N CYS A 9 -0.95 -4.86 -20.26
CA CYS A 9 -2.01 -3.87 -20.26
C CYS A 9 -1.47 -2.43 -20.36
N PHE A 10 -0.42 -2.14 -19.59
CA PHE A 10 0.16 -0.82 -19.47
C PHE A 10 0.78 -0.29 -20.78
N ASP A 11 1.26 -1.18 -21.66
CA ASP A 11 1.95 -0.75 -22.88
C ASP A 11 1.03 0.00 -23.85
N CYS A 12 -0.26 -0.32 -23.84
CA CYS A 12 -1.28 0.39 -24.61
C CYS A 12 -2.12 1.34 -23.73
N HIS A 13 -2.40 0.96 -22.48
CA HIS A 13 -3.34 1.68 -21.60
C HIS A 13 -2.63 2.58 -20.55
N SER A 14 -1.38 2.98 -20.78
CA SER A 14 -0.65 3.84 -19.85
C SER A 14 -1.33 5.20 -19.60
N GLU A 15 -1.93 5.80 -20.63
CA GLU A 15 -2.67 7.07 -20.51
C GLU A 15 -4.04 6.92 -19.83
N GLU A 16 -4.54 5.68 -19.72
CA GLU A 16 -5.81 5.34 -19.07
C GLU A 16 -5.64 4.97 -17.58
N ASP A 17 -4.40 4.87 -17.10
CA ASP A 17 -4.12 4.50 -15.72
C ASP A 17 -4.56 5.60 -14.75
N ALA A 18 -5.67 5.34 -14.05
CA ALA A 18 -6.22 6.22 -13.02
C ALA A 18 -5.26 6.45 -11.84
N HIS A 19 -4.20 5.64 -11.70
CA HIS A 19 -3.22 5.76 -10.63
C HIS A 19 -2.01 6.61 -11.01
N ALA A 20 -1.93 7.09 -12.26
CA ALA A 20 -0.81 7.85 -12.81
C ALA A 20 0.55 7.14 -12.58
N ALA A 21 0.60 5.85 -12.91
CA ALA A 21 1.72 4.93 -12.77
C ALA A 21 2.21 4.68 -11.33
N ARG A 22 1.52 5.21 -10.30
CA ARG A 22 2.00 5.10 -8.91
C ARG A 22 1.98 3.68 -8.37
N LEU A 23 1.05 2.83 -8.82
CA LEU A 23 0.94 1.43 -8.38
C LEU A 23 1.71 0.44 -9.28
N GLY A 24 2.46 0.96 -10.26
CA GLY A 24 3.24 0.16 -11.21
C GLY A 24 2.40 -0.39 -12.38
N PRO A 25 3.07 -0.99 -13.39
CA PRO A 25 2.45 -1.34 -14.66
C PRO A 25 1.73 -2.71 -14.68
N ASP A 26 1.88 -3.55 -13.65
CA ASP A 26 1.22 -4.86 -13.62
C ASP A 26 -0.23 -4.75 -13.16
N CYS A 27 -1.08 -4.21 -14.02
CA CYS A 27 -2.49 -3.99 -13.72
C CYS A 27 -3.20 -5.27 -13.26
N GLY A 28 -2.79 -6.43 -13.79
CA GLY A 28 -3.34 -7.76 -13.48
C GLY A 28 -3.07 -8.26 -12.05
N LEU A 29 -2.23 -7.59 -11.26
CA LEU A 29 -2.10 -7.90 -9.83
C LEU A 29 -3.37 -7.58 -9.05
N CYS A 30 -4.11 -6.57 -9.53
CA CYS A 30 -5.30 -6.05 -8.90
C CYS A 30 -6.51 -6.23 -9.81
N HIS A 31 -6.44 -5.81 -11.07
CA HIS A 31 -7.58 -5.75 -11.98
C HIS A 31 -7.76 -7.03 -12.80
N ASN A 32 -9.02 -7.29 -13.19
CA ASN A 32 -9.39 -8.42 -14.02
C ASN A 32 -9.89 -7.95 -15.40
N PRO A 33 -9.40 -8.50 -16.52
CA PRO A 33 -9.88 -8.12 -17.86
C PRO A 33 -11.36 -8.46 -18.10
N ASN A 34 -11.92 -9.42 -17.36
CA ASN A 34 -13.35 -9.76 -17.42
C ASN A 34 -14.24 -8.83 -16.57
N GLY A 35 -13.65 -7.85 -15.88
CA GLY A 35 -14.37 -6.88 -15.05
C GLY A 35 -13.39 -6.04 -14.24
N TRP A 36 -13.09 -4.83 -14.72
CA TRP A 36 -12.05 -3.98 -14.13
C TRP A 36 -12.28 -3.62 -12.67
N ASN A 37 -13.55 -3.47 -12.27
CA ASN A 37 -13.97 -3.20 -10.90
C ASN A 37 -13.98 -4.45 -9.98
N ARG A 38 -13.79 -5.66 -10.54
CA ARG A 38 -13.62 -6.90 -9.78
C ARG A 38 -12.15 -7.09 -9.42
N TRP A 39 -11.60 -6.08 -8.77
CA TRP A 39 -10.21 -6.13 -8.32
C TRP A 39 -10.03 -7.15 -7.18
N ILE A 40 -8.85 -7.76 -7.08
CA ILE A 40 -8.58 -8.97 -6.27
C ILE A 40 -7.40 -8.81 -5.29
N PHE A 41 -6.90 -7.59 -5.12
CA PHE A 41 -5.72 -7.38 -4.28
C PHE A 41 -6.08 -7.43 -2.80
N ASP A 42 -5.36 -8.25 -2.04
CA ASP A 42 -5.54 -8.44 -0.60
C ASP A 42 -4.22 -8.16 0.13
N HIS A 43 -4.18 -7.09 0.91
CA HIS A 43 -3.00 -6.70 1.68
C HIS A 43 -2.60 -7.73 2.73
N ASP A 44 -3.55 -8.46 3.31
CA ASP A 44 -3.29 -9.42 4.38
C ASP A 44 -2.57 -10.67 3.87
N VAL A 45 -2.68 -10.95 2.57
CA VAL A 45 -2.06 -12.13 1.92
C VAL A 45 -0.84 -11.74 1.08
N ARG A 46 -0.86 -10.54 0.50
CA ARG A 46 0.14 -10.13 -0.50
C ARG A 46 1.25 -9.25 0.06
N THR A 47 1.12 -8.77 1.30
CA THR A 47 2.09 -7.84 1.90
C THR A 47 2.38 -8.18 3.36
N ASP A 48 3.50 -7.68 3.87
CA ASP A 48 3.86 -7.82 5.30
C ASP A 48 3.09 -6.83 6.20
N TYR A 49 2.26 -5.95 5.62
CA TYR A 49 1.45 -4.96 6.33
C TYR A 49 -0.04 -5.18 6.09
N ALA A 50 -0.67 -5.90 7.02
CA ALA A 50 -2.10 -6.16 7.02
C ALA A 50 -2.90 -4.91 7.41
N LEU A 51 -3.95 -4.60 6.65
CA LEU A 51 -4.78 -3.42 6.87
C LEU A 51 -5.87 -3.72 7.91
N ARG A 52 -5.58 -3.41 9.18
CA ARG A 52 -6.48 -3.70 10.30
C ARG A 52 -6.96 -2.45 11.02
N GLY A 53 -8.10 -2.58 11.69
CA GLY A 53 -8.69 -1.51 12.49
C GLY A 53 -8.96 -0.27 11.65
N ARG A 54 -8.42 0.88 12.06
CA ARG A 54 -8.59 2.18 11.38
C ARG A 54 -7.89 2.26 10.03
N HIS A 55 -6.93 1.38 9.76
CA HIS A 55 -6.26 1.32 8.45
C HIS A 55 -7.04 0.49 7.43
N ALA A 56 -8.06 -0.28 7.86
CA ALA A 56 -8.87 -1.07 6.97
C ALA A 56 -9.67 -0.15 6.04
N GLY A 57 -9.56 -0.38 4.72
CA GLY A 57 -10.29 0.37 3.71
C GLY A 57 -9.74 1.76 3.38
N LEU A 58 -8.51 2.09 3.81
CA LEU A 58 -7.82 3.28 3.30
C LEU A 58 -7.60 3.17 1.79
N ASP A 59 -7.68 4.31 1.10
CA ASP A 59 -7.31 4.40 -0.30
C ASP A 59 -5.84 4.04 -0.50
N CYS A 60 -5.52 3.35 -1.60
CA CYS A 60 -4.16 2.87 -1.89
C CYS A 60 -3.11 4.00 -1.80
N LEU A 61 -3.47 5.19 -2.30
CA LEU A 61 -2.60 6.35 -2.34
C LEU A 61 -2.46 7.09 -0.99
N ALA A 62 -3.22 6.69 0.04
CA ALA A 62 -3.01 7.22 1.39
C ALA A 62 -1.63 6.84 1.95
N CYS A 63 -1.11 5.68 1.53
CA CYS A 63 0.22 5.21 1.89
C CYS A 63 1.17 5.19 0.67
N HIS A 64 0.68 4.80 -0.51
CA HIS A 64 1.48 4.71 -1.74
C HIS A 64 1.57 6.06 -2.46
N THR A 65 2.18 7.03 -1.79
CA THR A 65 2.30 8.41 -2.28
C THR A 65 3.33 8.56 -3.39
N GLU A 66 4.37 7.73 -3.37
CA GLU A 66 5.42 7.67 -4.38
C GLU A 66 5.24 6.48 -5.33
N PRO A 67 5.68 6.59 -6.60
CA PRO A 67 5.61 5.49 -7.55
C PRO A 67 6.36 4.24 -7.07
N VAL A 68 5.77 3.06 -7.30
CA VAL A 68 6.45 1.79 -7.02
C VAL A 68 7.64 1.62 -7.95
N ASP A 69 8.84 1.82 -7.41
CA ASP A 69 10.08 1.55 -8.14
C ASP A 69 10.38 0.05 -8.15
N ARG A 70 10.37 -0.54 -9.35
CA ARG A 70 10.69 -1.95 -9.60
C ARG A 70 12.15 -2.20 -9.98
N THR A 71 12.94 -1.15 -10.12
CA THR A 71 14.34 -1.25 -10.56
C THR A 71 15.31 -1.59 -9.43
N ARG A 72 14.88 -1.50 -8.17
CA ARG A 72 15.77 -1.58 -7.00
C ARG A 72 15.88 -2.96 -6.35
N TYR A 73 14.94 -3.89 -6.58
CA TYR A 73 14.97 -5.24 -6.02
C TYR A 73 14.23 -6.26 -6.90
N GLU A 74 14.73 -7.50 -6.92
CA GLU A 74 14.08 -8.68 -7.56
C GLU A 74 12.68 -8.97 -7.00
N LYS A 75 12.32 -8.35 -5.87
CA LYS A 75 10.96 -8.21 -5.34
C LYS A 75 10.49 -6.78 -5.59
N ALA A 76 9.65 -6.60 -6.61
CA ALA A 76 8.88 -5.37 -6.84
C ALA A 76 8.14 -4.99 -5.55
N GLY A 77 8.67 -4.01 -4.80
CA GLY A 77 8.23 -3.75 -3.44
C GLY A 77 8.25 -2.28 -3.12
N ILE A 78 7.09 -1.77 -2.71
CA ILE A 78 6.94 -0.44 -2.15
C ILE A 78 7.70 -0.44 -0.81
N THR A 79 8.73 0.40 -0.70
CA THR A 79 9.53 0.49 0.53
C THR A 79 8.89 1.53 1.46
N LEU A 80 7.85 1.11 2.17
CA LEU A 80 7.24 1.89 3.25
C LEU A 80 7.55 1.25 4.60
N SER A 81 7.81 2.08 5.60
CA SER A 81 7.93 1.57 6.96
C SER A 81 6.55 1.15 7.47
N SER A 82 6.47 -0.05 8.04
CA SER A 82 5.28 -0.55 8.73
C SER A 82 5.20 -0.12 10.21
N THR A 83 6.18 0.64 10.70
CA THR A 83 6.19 1.09 12.10
C THR A 83 5.21 2.25 12.29
N CYS A 84 4.47 2.25 13.40
CA CYS A 84 3.47 3.28 13.69
C CYS A 84 4.06 4.69 13.63
N TYR A 85 5.23 4.88 14.25
CA TYR A 85 5.89 6.17 14.35
C TYR A 85 6.34 6.74 13.00
N ALA A 86 6.64 5.91 12.01
CA ALA A 86 7.12 6.42 10.71
C ALA A 86 6.06 7.27 9.98
N CYS A 87 4.78 6.99 10.21
CA CYS A 87 3.68 7.77 9.64
C CYS A 87 3.05 8.72 10.66
N HIS A 88 2.96 8.30 11.93
CA HIS A 88 2.26 9.03 12.99
C HIS A 88 3.19 9.81 13.92
N ALA A 89 4.35 10.24 13.43
CA ALA A 89 5.29 11.04 14.22
C ALA A 89 4.66 12.36 14.69
N ASP A 90 3.93 13.04 13.79
CA ASP A 90 3.26 14.31 14.07
C ASP A 90 1.99 14.15 14.93
N ASP A 91 1.45 12.94 15.00
CA ASP A 91 0.30 12.59 15.85
C ASP A 91 0.71 12.23 17.29
N ASP A 92 2.02 12.11 17.57
CA ASP A 92 2.51 11.71 18.89
C ASP A 92 2.31 12.82 19.94
N VAL A 93 1.18 12.72 20.64
CA VAL A 93 0.82 13.60 21.76
C VAL A 93 1.80 13.52 22.94
N HIS A 94 2.61 12.46 23.02
CA HIS A 94 3.60 12.28 24.08
C HIS A 94 4.92 12.99 23.78
N ARG A 95 5.07 13.55 22.58
CA ARG A 95 6.28 14.30 22.15
C ARG A 95 7.56 13.50 22.36
N GLY A 96 7.52 12.20 22.05
CA GLY A 96 8.63 11.27 22.19
C GLY A 96 8.89 10.72 23.59
N GLY A 97 8.07 11.10 24.60
CA GLY A 97 8.29 10.72 26.01
C GLY A 97 8.31 9.21 26.30
N PHE A 98 7.70 8.40 25.44
CA PHE A 98 7.66 6.93 25.57
C PHE A 98 8.43 6.20 24.46
N GLY A 99 9.22 6.92 23.66
CA GLY A 99 9.90 6.36 22.50
C GLY A 99 8.95 6.09 21.33
N ARG A 100 9.33 5.16 20.43
CA ARG A 100 8.67 4.93 19.12
C ARG A 100 7.91 3.61 19.01
N LEU A 101 7.90 2.80 20.07
CA LEU A 101 7.21 1.50 20.11
C LEU A 101 5.75 1.70 20.51
N CYS A 102 5.00 2.41 19.67
CA CYS A 102 3.62 2.80 19.96
C CYS A 102 2.70 1.59 20.17
N ASP A 103 2.99 0.47 19.48
CA ASP A 103 2.27 -0.79 19.49
C ASP A 103 2.33 -1.55 20.83
N ARG A 104 3.16 -1.08 21.78
CA ARG A 104 3.22 -1.63 23.15
C ARG A 104 2.03 -1.23 24.01
N CYS A 105 1.38 -0.13 23.65
CA CYS A 105 0.22 0.39 24.36
C CYS A 105 -0.96 0.58 23.41
N HIS A 106 -0.72 1.17 22.23
CA HIS A 106 -1.78 1.49 21.26
C HIS A 106 -2.04 0.34 20.29
N VAL A 107 -3.27 0.25 19.82
CA VAL A 107 -3.70 -0.76 18.84
C VAL A 107 -4.21 -0.10 17.56
N THR A 108 -4.26 -0.88 16.48
CA THR A 108 -4.73 -0.41 15.15
C THR A 108 -6.19 0.03 15.13
N ALA A 109 -7.01 -0.34 16.13
CA ALA A 109 -8.37 0.18 16.29
C ALA A 109 -8.42 1.67 16.72
N GLY A 110 -7.31 2.22 17.23
CA GLY A 110 -7.08 3.65 17.41
C GLY A 110 -6.20 3.99 18.61
N PHE A 111 -5.48 5.10 18.55
CA PHE A 111 -4.53 5.53 19.61
C PHE A 111 -5.17 5.80 20.98
N ARG A 112 -6.47 6.10 21.05
CA ARG A 112 -7.18 6.24 22.33
C ARG A 112 -7.48 4.90 23.00
N GLN A 113 -7.50 3.82 22.23
CA GLN A 113 -7.64 2.48 22.76
C GLN A 113 -6.26 1.96 23.13
N VAL A 114 -6.07 1.70 24.42
CA VAL A 114 -4.82 1.19 24.96
C VAL A 114 -5.05 -0.25 25.41
N ASP A 115 -4.27 -1.18 24.88
CA ASP A 115 -4.17 -2.55 25.38
C ASP A 115 -2.91 -2.62 26.26
N ALA A 116 -3.04 -2.17 27.51
CA ALA A 116 -2.00 -2.33 28.51
C ALA A 116 -2.09 -3.76 29.06
N ARG A 117 -1.39 -4.69 28.39
CA ARG A 117 -1.14 -6.03 28.93
C ARG A 117 0.09 -6.05 29.82
#